data_AF-A0A8S4S094-F1
#
_entry.id   AF-A0A8S4S094-F1
#
_cell.length_a   1.000
_cell.length_b   1.000
_cell.length_c   1.000
_cell.angle_alpha   90.00
_cell.angle_beta   90.00
_cell.angle_gamma   90.00
#
_symmetry.space_group_name_H-M   'P 1'
#
loop_
_entity.id
_entity.type
_entity.pdbx_description
1 polymer ?
#
loop_
_entity_poly.entity_id
_entity_poly.type
_entity_poly.pdbx_seq_one_letter_code
_entity_poly.pdbx_strand_id
1 'polypeptide(L)'
;MHLLFSAPQVELTEYTWEEVNRGPRLRRRAAAQSEMMRRARHVKEVLPLVPLKDIVKELEKTRSVDVTITNFLEGLVTYTPEVETVIEPQPSTSQAPPKYVTPTPTGTFPKSAKERQMSFQERKAQMIAEARKRYIEKHGLKIDC
;
A
#
# COMPACT_ATOMS: atom_id res chain seq x y z
N MET A 1 -47.69 -37.57 0.05
CA MET A 1 -47.38 -36.17 0.34
C MET A 1 -45.94 -35.91 -0.10
N HIS A 2 -45.74 -35.48 -1.35
CA HIS A 2 -44.40 -35.21 -1.89
C HIS A 2 -43.97 -33.81 -1.41
N LEU A 3 -42.97 -33.75 -0.53
CA LEU A 3 -42.37 -32.49 -0.10
C LEU A 3 -41.39 -32.04 -1.18
N LEU A 4 -41.74 -30.96 -1.88
CA LEU A 4 -40.85 -30.25 -2.79
C LEU A 4 -39.78 -29.54 -1.97
N PHE A 5 -38.55 -30.05 -2.05
CA PHE A 5 -37.36 -29.42 -1.48
C PHE A 5 -37.07 -28.13 -2.26
N SER A 6 -37.31 -26.98 -1.64
CA SER A 6 -36.92 -25.67 -2.19
C SER A 6 -35.43 -25.49 -1.95
N ALA A 7 -34.63 -25.70 -2.99
CA ALA A 7 -33.20 -25.41 -2.97
C ALA A 7 -32.99 -23.90 -2.75
N PRO A 8 -32.08 -23.47 -1.86
CA PRO A 8 -31.73 -22.06 -1.76
C PRO A 8 -31.03 -21.64 -3.05
N GLN A 9 -31.67 -20.73 -3.78
CA GLN A 9 -31.12 -20.05 -4.95
C GLN A 9 -29.92 -19.20 -4.49
N VAL A 10 -28.72 -19.79 -4.49
CA VAL A 10 -27.49 -18.99 -4.41
C VAL A 10 -27.36 -18.34 -5.77
N GLU A 11 -27.86 -17.11 -5.89
CA GLU A 11 -27.59 -16.22 -7.02
C GLU A 11 -26.08 -16.22 -7.26
N LEU A 12 -25.66 -16.73 -8.43
CA LEU A 12 -24.32 -16.49 -8.93
C LEU A 12 -24.19 -14.99 -9.13
N THR A 13 -23.68 -14.28 -8.12
CA THR A 13 -23.17 -12.94 -8.33
C THR A 13 -22.03 -13.10 -9.33
N GLU A 14 -22.30 -12.77 -10.59
CA GLU A 14 -21.35 -12.66 -11.68
C GLU A 14 -20.13 -11.89 -11.16
N TYR A 15 -19.09 -12.62 -10.76
CA TYR A 15 -17.85 -12.03 -10.30
C TYR A 15 -17.17 -11.51 -11.57
N THR A 16 -17.42 -10.25 -11.92
CA THR A 16 -16.78 -9.58 -13.04
C THR A 16 -15.26 -9.65 -12.84
N TRP A 17 -14.58 -10.49 -13.63
CA TRP A 17 -13.12 -10.69 -13.59
C TRP A 17 -12.33 -9.36 -13.64
N GLU A 18 -12.95 -8.27 -14.11
CA GLU A 18 -12.42 -6.91 -14.13
C GLU A 18 -12.14 -6.32 -12.73
N GLU A 19 -12.94 -6.66 -11.71
CA GLU A 19 -12.76 -6.15 -10.34
C GLU A 19 -11.54 -6.74 -9.63
N VAL A 20 -11.26 -8.02 -9.87
CA VAL A 20 -10.08 -8.72 -9.34
C VAL A 20 -8.79 -8.09 -9.90
N ASN A 21 -8.83 -7.59 -11.13
CA ASN A 21 -7.69 -6.96 -11.80
C ASN A 21 -7.46 -5.48 -11.43
N ARG A 22 -8.37 -4.82 -10.69
CA ARG A 22 -8.15 -3.44 -10.20
C ARG A 22 -7.06 -3.33 -9.14
N GLY A 23 -6.97 -4.31 -8.23
CA GLY A 23 -5.98 -4.34 -7.16
C GLY A 23 -4.52 -4.33 -7.66
N PRO A 24 -4.12 -5.21 -8.59
CA PRO A 24 -2.75 -5.26 -9.12
C PRO A 24 -2.29 -4.00 -9.86
N ARG A 25 -3.20 -3.23 -10.48
CA ARG A 25 -2.87 -1.98 -11.19
C ARG A 25 -2.60 -0.83 -10.22
N LEU A 26 -3.44 -0.68 -9.20
CA LEU A 26 -3.27 0.33 -8.15
C LEU A 26 -1.98 0.10 -7.35
N ARG A 27 -1.67 -1.16 -7.01
CA ARG A 27 -0.44 -1.51 -6.28
C ARG A 27 0.83 -1.21 -7.08
N ARG A 28 0.84 -1.48 -8.39
CA ARG A 28 1.97 -1.14 -9.26
C ARG A 28 2.18 0.37 -9.35
N ARG A 29 1.11 1.14 -9.48
CA ARG A 29 1.19 2.61 -9.49
C ARG A 29 1.73 3.16 -8.16
N ALA A 30 1.27 2.62 -7.03
CA ALA A 30 1.78 3.00 -5.71
C ALA A 30 3.29 2.67 -5.55
N ALA A 31 3.72 1.49 -6.00
CA ALA A 31 5.13 1.10 -5.98
C ALA A 31 6.00 1.99 -6.87
N ALA A 32 5.52 2.35 -8.07
CA ALA A 32 6.24 3.28 -8.94
C ALA A 32 6.37 4.68 -8.30
N GLN A 33 5.33 5.16 -7.61
CA GLN A 33 5.36 6.42 -6.88
C GLN A 33 6.32 6.37 -5.68
N SER A 34 6.37 5.25 -4.93
CA SER A 34 7.34 5.11 -3.83
C SER A 34 8.78 5.08 -4.34
N GLU A 35 9.03 4.41 -5.46
CA GLU A 35 10.33 4.36 -6.12
C GLU A 35 10.77 5.74 -6.65
N MET A 36 9.83 6.51 -7.20
CA MET A 36 10.06 7.91 -7.62
C MET A 36 10.45 8.78 -6.42
N MET A 37 9.68 8.71 -5.34
CA MET A 37 9.95 9.47 -4.11
C MET A 37 11.25 9.06 -3.41
N ARG A 38 11.65 7.79 -3.52
CA ARG A 38 12.95 7.33 -3.05
C ARG A 38 14.09 7.97 -3.83
N ARG A 39 14.00 8.02 -5.16
CA ARG A 39 14.97 8.70 -6.03
C ARG A 39 15.03 10.20 -5.75
N ALA A 40 13.88 10.85 -5.59
CA ALA A 40 13.81 12.29 -5.31
C ALA A 40 14.48 12.66 -3.98
N ARG A 41 14.30 11.84 -2.94
CA ARG A 41 14.99 12.04 -1.65
C ARG A 41 16.50 11.94 -1.78
N HIS A 42 17.00 11.01 -2.58
CA HIS A 42 18.44 10.90 -2.80
C HIS A 42 19.02 12.14 -3.49
N VAL A 43 18.32 12.68 -4.50
CA VAL A 43 18.72 13.96 -5.12
C VAL A 43 18.67 15.11 -4.10
N LYS A 44 17.67 15.14 -3.21
CA LYS A 44 17.55 16.17 -2.17
C LYS A 44 18.70 16.13 -1.14
N GLU A 45 19.25 14.95 -0.86
CA GLU A 45 20.43 14.81 0.01
C GLU A 45 21.67 15.48 -0.58
N VAL A 46 21.84 15.41 -1.91
CA VAL A 46 23.00 16.01 -2.60
C VAL A 46 22.76 17.44 -3.09
N LEU A 47 21.50 17.84 -3.27
CA LEU A 47 21.08 19.18 -3.69
C LEU A 47 20.06 19.76 -2.69
N PRO A 48 20.50 20.14 -1.47
CA PRO A 48 19.60 20.54 -0.39
C PRO A 48 18.79 21.81 -0.70
N LEU A 49 19.32 22.72 -1.52
CA LEU A 49 18.63 23.96 -1.90
C LEU A 49 17.50 23.75 -2.91
N VAL A 50 17.50 22.62 -3.63
CA VAL A 50 16.50 22.34 -4.66
C VAL A 50 15.22 21.80 -4.02
N PRO A 51 14.03 22.38 -4.30
CA PRO A 51 12.76 21.86 -3.77
C PRO A 51 12.45 20.44 -4.26
N LEU A 52 11.90 19.61 -3.38
CA LEU A 52 11.50 18.24 -3.72
C LEU A 52 10.49 18.19 -4.89
N LYS A 53 9.64 19.22 -5.03
CA LYS A 53 8.64 19.31 -6.10
C LYS A 53 9.31 19.36 -7.48
N ASP A 54 10.37 20.15 -7.61
CA ASP A 54 11.10 20.33 -8.87
C ASP A 54 11.94 19.09 -9.20
N ILE A 55 12.52 18.47 -8.17
CA ILE A 55 13.23 17.19 -8.31
C ILE A 55 12.30 16.11 -8.84
N VAL A 56 11.09 15.96 -8.26
CA VAL A 56 10.11 14.96 -8.72
C VAL A 56 9.70 15.22 -10.17
N LYS A 57 9.39 16.48 -10.50
CA LYS A 57 9.01 16.90 -11.86
C LYS A 57 10.10 16.61 -12.89
N GLU A 58 11.37 16.77 -12.52
CA GLU A 58 12.49 16.47 -13.41
C GLU A 58 12.74 14.96 -13.53
N LEU A 59 12.66 14.22 -12.43
CA LEU A 59 12.77 12.76 -12.44
C LEU A 59 11.68 12.06 -13.26
N GLU A 60 10.50 12.67 -13.40
CA GLU A 60 9.45 12.18 -14.31
C GLU A 60 9.91 12.19 -15.78
N LYS A 61 10.79 13.13 -16.16
CA LYS A 61 11.34 13.24 -17.52
C LYS A 61 12.58 12.37 -17.70
N THR A 62 13.56 12.49 -16.80
CA THR A 62 14.89 11.86 -16.95
C THR A 62 14.87 10.38 -16.56
N ARG A 63 14.02 10.00 -15.60
CA ARG A 63 13.98 8.67 -14.95
C ARG A 63 15.32 8.21 -14.38
N SER A 64 16.27 9.12 -14.19
CA SER A 64 17.63 8.84 -13.71
C SER A 64 18.07 9.91 -12.72
N VAL A 65 18.63 9.48 -11.59
CA VAL A 65 19.12 10.39 -10.54
C VAL A 65 20.31 11.19 -11.06
N ASP A 66 21.29 10.52 -11.66
CA ASP A 66 22.55 11.14 -12.10
C ASP A 66 22.30 12.23 -13.14
N VAL A 67 21.46 11.93 -14.15
CA VAL A 67 21.07 12.92 -15.17
C VAL A 67 20.32 14.10 -14.55
N THR A 68 19.45 13.83 -13.57
CA THR A 68 18.72 14.90 -12.86
C THR A 68 19.67 15.81 -12.11
N ILE A 69 20.66 15.26 -11.40
CA ILE A 69 21.67 16.04 -10.68
C ILE A 69 22.44 16.92 -11.67
N THR A 70 22.94 16.33 -12.76
CA THR A 70 23.66 17.06 -13.80
C THR A 70 22.82 18.20 -14.37
N ASN A 71 21.55 17.96 -14.70
CA ASN A 71 20.66 18.99 -15.26
C ASN A 71 20.49 20.20 -14.31
N PHE A 72 20.42 19.97 -12.99
CA PHE A 72 20.35 21.05 -12.01
C PHE A 72 21.67 21.79 -11.86
N LEU A 73 22.81 21.08 -11.87
CA LEU A 73 24.13 21.68 -11.76
C LEU A 73 24.53 22.47 -13.02
N GLU A 74 24.12 22.01 -14.20
CA GLU A 74 24.33 22.68 -15.48
C GLU A 74 23.33 23.83 -15.71
N GLY A 75 22.35 24.01 -14.83
CA GLY A 75 21.35 25.07 -14.93
C GLY A 75 20.31 24.86 -16.04
N LEU A 76 20.17 23.65 -16.56
CA LEU A 76 19.17 23.28 -17.57
C LEU A 76 17.74 23.26 -16.99
N VAL A 77 17.63 23.13 -15.66
CA VAL A 77 16.36 23.14 -14.93
C VAL A 77 16.33 24.33 -13.98
N THR A 78 15.34 25.19 -14.18
CA THR A 78 15.10 26.34 -13.30
C THR A 78 14.32 25.90 -12.06
N TYR A 79 14.75 26.37 -10.89
CA TYR A 79 14.06 26.15 -9.62
C TYR A 79 14.17 27.39 -8.74
N THR A 80 13.23 27.55 -7.83
CA THR A 80 13.29 28.58 -6.79
C THR A 80 13.88 27.96 -5.52
N PRO A 81 15.05 28.40 -5.03
CA PRO A 81 15.68 27.80 -3.86
C PRO A 81 14.79 27.99 -2.62
N GLU A 82 14.61 26.91 -1.86
CA GLU A 82 13.96 26.97 -0.55
C GLU A 82 15.01 27.49 0.44
N VAL A 83 14.92 28.77 0.80
CA VAL A 83 15.77 29.35 1.84
C VAL A 83 15.37 28.71 3.15
N GLU A 84 16.29 27.95 3.75
CA GLU A 84 16.12 27.44 5.11
C GLU A 84 15.85 28.63 6.04
N THR A 85 14.59 28.82 6.42
CA THR A 85 14.26 29.73 7.50
C THR A 85 14.91 29.17 8.75
N VAL A 86 16.00 29.78 9.18
CA VAL A 86 16.63 29.54 10.47
C VAL A 86 15.58 29.87 11.54
N ILE A 87 14.91 28.84 12.06
CA ILE A 87 13.94 28.97 13.15
C ILE A 87 14.73 29.10 14.45
N GLU A 88 14.76 30.32 14.99
CA GLU A 88 15.14 30.68 16.36
C GLU A 88 14.30 29.87 17.38
N PRO A 89 14.86 29.41 18.52
CA PRO A 89 14.22 28.41 19.35
C PRO A 89 13.06 29.00 20.17
N GLN A 90 11.83 28.65 19.82
CA GLN A 90 10.64 28.89 20.65
C GLN A 90 10.29 27.62 21.43
N PRO A 91 10.05 27.71 22.76
CA PRO A 91 9.65 26.59 23.58
C PRO A 91 8.13 26.42 23.49
N SER A 92 7.62 25.28 23.03
CA SER A 92 6.29 24.82 23.46
C SER A 92 5.93 23.40 23.04
N THR A 93 5.36 22.74 24.04
CA THR A 93 4.27 21.77 24.02
C THR A 93 4.54 20.35 23.52
N SER A 94 4.51 19.45 24.51
CA SER A 94 4.38 18.01 24.43
C SER A 94 3.43 17.54 23.32
N GLN A 95 3.95 16.74 22.40
CA GLN A 95 3.17 15.70 21.74
C GLN A 95 3.94 14.39 21.87
N ALA A 96 3.36 13.47 22.65
CA ALA A 96 3.89 12.11 22.78
C ALA A 96 3.92 11.45 21.39
N PRO A 97 4.96 10.66 21.07
CA PRO A 97 5.08 10.02 19.77
C PRO A 97 3.88 9.09 19.51
N PRO A 98 3.39 9.00 18.26
CA PRO A 98 2.35 8.05 17.91
C PRO A 98 2.84 6.64 18.23
N LYS A 99 2.08 5.93 19.06
CA LYS A 99 2.29 4.50 19.35
C LYS A 99 1.99 3.72 18.08
N TYR A 100 3.00 3.51 17.23
CA TYR A 100 2.91 2.51 16.17
C TYR A 100 2.82 1.15 16.85
N VAL A 101 1.63 0.55 16.80
CA VAL A 101 1.47 -0.85 17.15
C VAL A 101 2.12 -1.63 16.01
N THR A 102 3.40 -1.96 16.15
CA THR A 102 4.04 -2.97 15.30
C THR A 102 3.32 -4.29 15.58
N PRO A 103 2.54 -4.85 14.62
CA PRO A 103 1.96 -6.16 14.83
C PRO A 103 3.10 -7.15 15.02
N THR A 104 3.02 -7.93 16.09
CA THR A 104 3.95 -9.01 16.40
C THR A 104 4.11 -9.88 15.15
N PRO A 105 5.34 -10.20 14.70
CA PRO A 105 5.53 -11.01 13.51
C PRO A 105 4.96 -12.42 13.76
N THR A 106 3.73 -12.65 13.30
CA THR A 106 3.07 -13.95 13.36
C THR A 106 3.62 -14.82 12.24
N GLY A 107 4.71 -15.53 12.56
CA GLY A 107 5.20 -16.67 11.79
C GLY A 107 6.36 -16.37 10.84
N THR A 108 7.22 -17.37 10.70
CA THR A 108 8.30 -17.39 9.71
C THR A 108 7.71 -17.59 8.31
N PHE A 109 8.28 -16.92 7.32
CA PHE A 109 7.84 -17.08 5.93
C PHE A 109 8.28 -18.46 5.41
N PRO A 110 7.37 -19.26 4.82
CA PRO A 110 7.71 -20.60 4.35
C PRO A 110 8.75 -20.56 3.23
N LYS A 111 9.71 -21.48 3.30
CA LYS A 111 10.91 -21.49 2.45
C LYS A 111 10.63 -22.03 1.05
N SER A 112 9.56 -22.81 0.86
CA SER A 112 9.15 -23.32 -0.46
C SER A 112 7.89 -22.63 -1.02
N ALA A 113 7.78 -22.56 -2.34
CA ALA A 113 6.62 -21.99 -3.02
C ALA A 113 5.33 -22.80 -2.76
N LYS A 114 5.43 -24.13 -2.72
CA LYS A 114 4.30 -25.03 -2.46
C LYS A 114 3.75 -24.83 -1.04
N GLU A 115 4.61 -24.77 -0.05
CA GLU A 115 4.25 -24.52 1.35
C GLU A 115 3.60 -23.14 1.53
N ARG A 116 4.10 -22.12 0.82
CA ARG A 116 3.49 -20.79 0.80
C ARG A 116 2.08 -20.80 0.23
N GLN A 117 1.86 -21.54 -0.86
CA GLN A 117 0.54 -21.68 -1.45
C GLN A 117 -0.42 -22.38 -0.48
N MET A 118 0.01 -23.45 0.19
CA MET A 118 -0.81 -24.13 1.19
C MET A 118 -1.17 -23.23 2.37
N SER A 119 -0.19 -22.51 2.93
CA SER A 119 -0.41 -21.53 4.01
C SER A 119 -1.37 -20.42 3.62
N PHE A 120 -1.33 -19.97 2.35
CA PHE A 120 -2.27 -18.98 1.85
C PHE A 120 -3.69 -19.54 1.77
N GLN A 121 -3.87 -20.74 1.22
CA GLN A 121 -5.17 -21.38 1.12
C GLN A 121 -5.78 -21.66 2.49
N GLU A 122 -4.96 -22.13 3.44
CA GLU A 122 -5.38 -22.36 4.82
C GLU A 122 -5.85 -21.07 5.50
N ARG A 123 -5.04 -20.01 5.45
CA ARG A 123 -5.43 -18.71 6.03
C ARG A 123 -6.67 -18.13 5.37
N LYS A 124 -6.80 -18.27 4.04
CA LYS A 124 -8.01 -17.86 3.32
C LYS A 124 -9.24 -18.63 3.82
N ALA A 125 -9.12 -19.95 3.99
CA ALA A 125 -10.20 -20.79 4.49
C ALA A 125 -10.59 -20.40 5.93
N GLN A 126 -9.61 -20.17 6.80
CA GLN A 126 -9.84 -19.70 8.18
C GLN A 126 -10.55 -18.34 8.21
N MET A 127 -10.08 -17.37 7.42
CA MET A 127 -10.71 -16.04 7.33
C MET A 127 -12.16 -16.15 6.88
N ILE A 128 -12.45 -16.99 5.88
CA ILE A 128 -13.82 -17.22 5.40
C ILE A 128 -14.68 -17.90 6.47
N ALA A 129 -14.15 -18.92 7.14
CA ALA A 129 -14.87 -19.63 8.20
C ALA A 129 -15.21 -18.71 9.39
N GLU A 130 -14.25 -17.88 9.80
CA GLU A 130 -14.47 -16.92 10.89
C GLU A 130 -15.47 -15.82 10.48
N ALA A 131 -15.35 -15.29 9.26
CA ALA A 131 -16.31 -14.31 8.74
C ALA A 131 -17.74 -14.90 8.69
N ARG A 132 -17.87 -16.16 8.22
CA ARG A 132 -19.15 -16.88 8.22
C ARG A 132 -19.69 -17.04 9.64
N LYS A 133 -18.87 -17.49 10.59
CA LYS A 133 -19.24 -17.65 12.00
C LYS A 133 -19.76 -16.34 12.58
N ARG A 134 -18.99 -15.25 12.45
CA ARG A 134 -19.37 -13.91 12.94
C ARG A 134 -20.66 -13.40 12.29
N TYR A 135 -20.86 -13.69 11.01
CA TYR A 135 -22.07 -13.30 10.29
C TYR A 135 -23.31 -14.06 10.81
N ILE A 136 -23.18 -15.38 10.99
CA ILE A 136 -24.24 -16.22 11.57
C ILE A 136 -24.61 -15.75 12.97
N GLU A 137 -23.62 -15.52 13.83
CA GLU A 137 -23.82 -15.02 15.20
C GLU A 137 -24.51 -13.66 15.22
N LYS A 138 -24.07 -12.73 14.36
CA LYS A 138 -24.64 -11.38 14.27
C LYS A 138 -26.08 -11.37 13.75
N HIS A 139 -26.39 -12.25 12.80
CA HIS A 139 -27.68 -12.27 12.11
C HIS A 139 -28.63 -13.37 12.59
N GLY A 140 -28.24 -14.18 13.57
CA GLY A 140 -29.08 -15.23 14.15
C GLY A 140 -29.50 -16.31 13.14
N LEU A 141 -28.69 -16.55 12.11
CA LEU A 141 -29.00 -17.50 11.04
C LEU A 141 -28.88 -18.93 11.58
N LYS A 142 -30.02 -19.61 11.78
CA LYS A 142 -30.02 -21.04 12.10
C LYS A 142 -29.68 -21.82 10.84
N ILE A 143 -28.40 -22.19 10.70
CA ILE A 143 -27.96 -23.13 9.68
C ILE A 143 -28.12 -24.51 10.32
N ASP A 144 -29.26 -25.15 10.05
CA ASP A 144 -29.44 -26.56 10.39
C ASP A 144 -28.58 -27.37 9.42
N CYS A 145 -27.58 -28.06 9.99
CA CYS A 145 -26.64 -28.92 9.26
C CYS A 145 -27.29 -30.25 8.86
#